data_AF-A0A2G6NPA7-F1
#
_entry.id   AF-A0A2G6NPA7-F1
#
_cell.length_a   1.000
_cell.length_b   1.000
_cell.length_c   1.000
_cell.angle_alpha   90.00
_cell.angle_beta   90.00
_cell.angle_gamma   90.00
#
_symmetry.space_group_name_H-M   'P 1'
#
loop_
_entity.id
_entity.type
_entity.pdbx_description
1 polymer ?
#
loop_
_entity_poly.entity_id
_entity_poly.type
_entity_poly.pdbx_seq_one_letter_code
_entity_poly.pdbx_strand_id
1 'polypeptide(L)'
;MSLNQTQVSQLYVAIFGRASEKAGNAFWQGEGDTLSVVADKMLASDGGTWYFGDKLNNNQQFIEHIYKNTLGKTADQDPDGIAHWVAKLEGGESKGSVVEAMINALVTGDFTGDTLAIQAQQRFLNRLAVSDATAETNLTADLTDASMQKFANFINSVDHTPASKAAAIAAVEAAANASEPPVQI
;
A
#
# COMPACT_ATOMS: atom_id res chain seq x y z
N MET A 1 -2.90 3.86 20.57
CA MET A 1 -4.19 3.47 19.96
C MET A 1 -3.81 2.48 18.87
N SER A 2 -4.34 1.27 18.86
CA SER A 2 -3.97 0.27 17.86
C SER A 2 -4.64 0.59 16.52
N LEU A 3 -3.91 0.37 15.42
CA LEU A 3 -4.48 0.44 14.07
C LEU A 3 -5.51 -0.67 13.86
N ASN A 4 -6.50 -0.41 13.01
CA ASN A 4 -7.39 -1.45 12.50
C ASN A 4 -6.84 -2.08 11.20
N GLN A 5 -7.49 -3.16 10.73
CA GLN A 5 -7.09 -3.88 9.52
C GLN A 5 -6.93 -2.96 8.30
N THR A 6 -7.92 -2.11 8.03
CA THR A 6 -7.91 -1.19 6.88
C THR A 6 -6.78 -0.17 6.99
N GLN A 7 -6.49 0.35 8.18
CA GLN A 7 -5.36 1.26 8.40
C GLN A 7 -4.02 0.59 8.10
N VAL A 8 -3.85 -0.67 8.49
CA VAL A 8 -2.64 -1.43 8.12
C VAL A 8 -2.61 -1.71 6.63
N SER A 9 -3.73 -2.07 5.99
CA SER A 9 -3.82 -2.24 4.54
C SER A 9 -3.47 -0.96 3.78
N GLN A 10 -3.85 0.22 4.29
CA GLN A 10 -3.46 1.51 3.71
C GLN A 10 -1.93 1.65 3.66
N LEU A 11 -1.24 1.29 4.76
CA LEU A 11 0.22 1.31 4.80
C LEU A 11 0.85 0.31 3.83
N TYR A 12 0.33 -0.92 3.73
CA TYR A 12 0.85 -1.91 2.77
C TYR A 12 0.71 -1.46 1.33
N VAL A 13 -0.46 -0.92 0.95
CA VAL A 13 -0.69 -0.41 -0.40
C VAL A 13 0.17 0.82 -0.69
N ALA A 14 0.24 1.78 0.24
CA ALA A 14 0.99 3.02 0.03
C ALA A 14 2.51 2.81 0.04
N ILE A 15 3.03 2.07 1.01
CA ILE A 15 4.46 1.87 1.21
C ILE A 15 4.99 0.83 0.23
N PHE A 16 4.37 -0.36 0.19
CA PHE A 16 4.92 -1.54 -0.49
C PHE A 16 4.26 -1.83 -1.84
N GLY A 17 3.17 -1.15 -2.19
CA GLY A 17 2.44 -1.42 -3.44
C GLY A 17 1.90 -2.86 -3.51
N ARG A 18 1.63 -3.49 -2.36
CA ARG A 18 1.19 -4.88 -2.26
C ARG A 18 0.04 -5.03 -1.27
N ALA A 19 -0.71 -6.12 -1.42
CA ALA A 19 -1.74 -6.47 -0.45
C ALA A 19 -1.10 -6.96 0.86
N SER A 20 -1.74 -6.66 1.98
CA SER A 20 -1.36 -7.21 3.28
C SER A 20 -1.88 -8.64 3.43
N GLU A 21 -0.99 -9.57 3.76
CA GLU A 21 -1.36 -10.89 4.25
C GLU A 21 -1.91 -10.83 5.67
N LYS A 22 -2.74 -11.81 6.05
CA LYS A 22 -3.41 -11.88 7.36
C LYS A 22 -2.45 -11.72 8.55
N ALA A 23 -1.36 -12.48 8.54
CA ALA A 23 -0.41 -12.51 9.64
C ALA A 23 0.34 -11.17 9.80
N GLY A 24 0.84 -10.60 8.70
CA GLY A 24 1.49 -9.30 8.73
C GLY A 24 0.53 -8.18 9.09
N ASN A 25 -0.69 -8.19 8.55
CA ASN A 25 -1.71 -7.21 8.91
C ASN A 25 -1.97 -7.23 10.43
N ALA A 26 -2.23 -8.41 11.00
CA ALA A 26 -2.45 -8.58 12.44
C ALA A 26 -1.22 -8.17 13.28
N PHE A 27 0.00 -8.45 12.81
CA PHE A 27 1.23 -8.04 13.48
C PHE A 27 1.29 -6.51 13.64
N TRP A 28 1.10 -5.76 12.55
CA TRP A 28 1.18 -4.30 12.60
C TRP A 28 0.01 -3.63 13.32
N GLN A 29 -1.16 -4.27 13.41
CA GLN A 29 -2.23 -3.84 14.32
C GLN A 29 -1.79 -3.95 15.80
N GLY A 30 -1.00 -4.98 16.12
CA GLY A 30 -0.50 -5.27 17.47
C GLY A 30 0.56 -4.30 18.00
N GLU A 31 1.18 -3.49 17.13
CA GLU A 31 2.19 -2.49 17.54
C GLU A 31 1.64 -1.42 18.50
N GLY A 32 0.34 -1.14 18.46
CA GLY A 32 -0.31 -0.24 19.43
C GLY A 32 -0.06 1.26 19.22
N ASP A 33 0.52 1.63 18.07
CA ASP A 33 0.98 2.97 17.73
C ASP A 33 0.12 3.70 16.68
N THR A 34 0.43 4.98 16.46
CA THR A 34 -0.21 5.80 15.41
C THR A 34 0.20 5.35 14.01
N LEU A 35 -0.56 5.77 12.99
CA LEU A 35 -0.34 5.36 11.59
C LEU A 35 1.06 5.76 11.11
N SER A 36 1.49 6.99 11.38
CA SER A 36 2.83 7.47 11.03
C SER A 36 3.95 6.74 11.75
N VAL A 37 3.80 6.44 13.05
CA VAL A 37 4.81 5.68 13.79
C VAL A 37 4.94 4.25 13.26
N VAL A 38 3.81 3.59 12.96
CA VAL A 38 3.84 2.26 12.34
C VAL A 38 4.43 2.31 10.93
N ALA A 39 4.14 3.35 10.15
CA ALA A 39 4.76 3.56 8.84
C ALA A 39 6.28 3.69 8.94
N ASP A 40 6.80 4.48 9.89
CA ASP A 40 8.25 4.59 10.12
C ASP A 40 8.86 3.24 10.54
N LYS A 41 8.18 2.46 11.39
CA LYS A 41 8.62 1.12 11.78
C LYS A 41 8.61 0.14 10.59
N MET A 42 7.60 0.19 9.73
CA MET A 42 7.55 -0.61 8.51
C MET A 42 8.71 -0.30 7.57
N LEU A 43 9.03 0.99 7.37
CA LEU A 43 10.14 1.43 6.53
C LEU A 43 11.50 0.99 7.11
N ALA A 44 11.63 0.96 8.44
CA ALA A 44 12.85 0.52 9.13
C ALA A 44 12.97 -1.01 9.27
N SER A 45 11.92 -1.79 8.97
CA SER A 45 11.94 -3.24 9.06
C SER A 45 12.82 -3.90 7.99
N ASP A 46 13.16 -5.18 8.17
CA ASP A 46 13.89 -5.96 7.16
C ASP A 46 13.17 -5.96 5.79
N GLY A 47 11.83 -6.06 5.80
CA GLY A 47 11.03 -5.94 4.58
C GLY A 47 11.08 -4.53 3.96
N GLY A 48 11.13 -3.48 4.78
CA GLY A 48 11.27 -2.10 4.36
C GLY A 48 12.61 -1.82 3.70
N THR A 49 13.69 -2.16 4.39
CA THR A 49 15.06 -2.00 3.89
C THR A 49 15.31 -2.83 2.65
N TRP A 50 14.79 -4.07 2.58
CA TRP A 50 14.85 -4.91 1.39
C TRP A 50 14.10 -4.30 0.20
N TYR A 51 12.88 -3.80 0.42
CA TYR A 51 12.03 -3.30 -0.67
C TYR A 51 12.52 -1.98 -1.27
N PHE A 52 13.01 -1.05 -0.44
CA PHE A 52 13.47 0.25 -0.92
C PHE A 52 14.97 0.32 -1.21
N GLY A 53 15.80 -0.48 -0.53
CA GLY A 53 17.25 -0.37 -0.56
C GLY A 53 17.71 1.08 -0.30
N ASP A 54 18.64 1.55 -1.12
CA ASP A 54 19.21 2.91 -1.01
C ASP A 54 18.20 4.04 -1.23
N LYS A 55 17.01 3.77 -1.78
CA LYS A 55 15.97 4.79 -2.01
C LYS A 55 15.48 5.43 -0.71
N LEU A 56 15.56 4.73 0.43
CA LEU A 56 15.22 5.33 1.73
C LEU A 56 16.12 6.51 2.08
N ASN A 57 17.35 6.51 1.60
CA ASN A 57 18.37 7.51 1.94
C ASN A 57 18.24 8.80 1.12
N ASN A 58 17.30 8.85 0.16
CA ASN A 58 17.09 10.00 -0.70
C ASN A 58 15.61 10.39 -0.72
N ASN A 59 15.28 11.61 -0.28
CA ASN A 59 13.89 12.07 -0.18
C ASN A 59 13.18 12.08 -1.53
N GLN A 60 13.83 12.53 -2.61
CA GLN A 60 13.25 12.52 -3.95
C GLN A 60 12.90 11.09 -4.38
N GLN A 61 13.86 10.16 -4.29
CA GLN A 61 13.64 8.77 -4.71
C GLN A 61 12.60 8.05 -3.86
N PHE A 62 12.58 8.32 -2.55
CA PHE A 62 11.55 7.81 -1.65
C PHE A 62 10.16 8.30 -2.05
N ILE A 63 9.99 9.62 -2.24
CA ILE A 63 8.69 10.19 -2.61
C ILE A 63 8.24 9.68 -3.98
N GLU A 64 9.09 9.66 -5.00
CA GLU A 64 8.74 9.13 -6.32
C GLU A 64 8.24 7.68 -6.24
N HIS A 65 8.86 6.85 -5.40
CA HIS A 65 8.45 5.47 -5.19
C HIS A 65 7.09 5.36 -4.50
N ILE A 66 6.88 6.11 -3.41
CA ILE A 66 5.60 6.17 -2.71
C ILE A 66 4.49 6.74 -3.62
N TYR A 67 4.81 7.76 -4.44
CA TYR A 67 3.85 8.38 -5.36
C TYR A 67 3.35 7.38 -6.40
N LYS A 68 4.27 6.58 -6.94
CA LYS A 68 3.93 5.50 -7.87
C LYS A 68 3.06 4.42 -7.21
N ASN A 69 3.40 4.00 -5.99
CA ASN A 69 2.64 2.98 -5.28
C ASN A 69 1.23 3.46 -4.91
N THR A 70 1.15 4.65 -4.33
CA THR A 70 -0.08 5.20 -3.73
C THR A 70 -1.00 5.80 -4.79
N LEU A 71 -0.49 6.64 -5.70
CA LEU A 71 -1.28 7.38 -6.69
C LEU A 71 -1.21 6.79 -8.10
N GLY A 72 -0.22 5.93 -8.39
CA GLY A 72 0.01 5.43 -9.75
C GLY A 72 0.50 6.51 -10.72
N LYS A 73 1.05 7.61 -10.19
CA LYS A 73 1.56 8.75 -10.96
C LYS A 73 3.09 8.79 -10.93
N THR A 74 3.71 9.35 -11.96
CA THR A 74 5.16 9.63 -12.03
C THR A 74 5.45 11.13 -11.93
N ALA A 75 6.72 11.50 -11.78
CA ALA A 75 7.16 12.90 -11.79
C ALA A 75 6.78 13.65 -13.07
N ASP A 76 6.73 12.98 -14.22
CA ASP A 76 6.31 13.60 -15.47
C ASP A 76 4.81 13.97 -15.49
N GLN A 77 4.00 13.28 -14.68
CA GLN A 77 2.56 13.49 -14.61
C GLN A 77 2.17 14.51 -13.55
N ASP A 78 3.01 14.70 -12.52
CA ASP A 78 2.70 15.53 -11.35
C ASP A 78 3.98 16.00 -10.63
N PRO A 79 4.81 16.83 -11.30
CA PRO A 79 6.08 17.27 -10.74
C PRO A 79 5.89 18.15 -9.51
N ASP A 80 4.85 19.00 -9.49
CA ASP A 80 4.54 19.90 -8.38
C ASP A 80 4.06 19.13 -7.14
N GLY A 81 3.25 18.08 -7.33
CA GLY A 81 2.83 17.19 -6.25
C GLY A 81 4.02 16.49 -5.60
N ILE A 82 4.94 15.94 -6.40
CA ILE A 82 6.16 15.31 -5.86
C ILE A 82 7.03 16.33 -5.13
N ALA A 83 7.26 17.51 -5.72
CA ALA A 83 8.04 18.57 -5.09
C ALA A 83 7.44 19.01 -3.74
N HIS A 84 6.11 19.09 -3.63
CA HIS A 84 5.43 19.39 -2.37
C HIS A 84 5.80 18.40 -1.26
N TRP A 85 5.73 17.09 -1.55
CA TRP A 85 6.02 16.05 -0.56
C TRP A 85 7.50 15.91 -0.26
N VAL A 86 8.39 16.19 -1.22
CA VAL A 86 9.83 16.26 -0.97
C VAL A 86 10.15 17.41 -0.02
N ALA A 87 9.57 18.59 -0.26
CA ALA A 87 9.76 19.76 0.61
C ALA A 87 9.30 19.48 2.05
N LYS A 88 8.28 18.65 2.25
CA LYS A 88 7.83 18.19 3.58
C LYS A 88 8.91 17.42 4.32
N LEU A 89 9.57 16.47 3.64
CA LEU A 89 10.69 15.72 4.22
C LEU A 89 11.93 16.60 4.46
N GLU A 90 12.23 17.53 3.55
CA GLU A 90 13.32 18.49 3.72
C GLU A 90 13.06 19.47 4.88
N GLY A 91 11.80 19.77 5.15
CA GLY A 91 11.34 20.55 6.30
C GLY A 91 11.40 19.81 7.64
N GLY A 92 11.77 18.52 7.65
CA GLY A 92 11.96 17.71 8.86
C GLY A 92 10.77 16.84 9.26
N GLU A 93 9.72 16.73 8.44
CA GLU A 93 8.66 15.74 8.67
C GLU A 93 9.22 14.31 8.49
N SER A 94 8.74 13.34 9.28
CA SER A 94 9.16 11.95 9.11
C SER A 94 8.56 11.35 7.84
N LYS A 95 9.17 10.29 7.33
CA LYS A 95 8.65 9.55 6.18
C LYS A 95 7.27 8.96 6.48
N GLY A 96 7.08 8.44 7.70
CA GLY A 96 5.80 7.95 8.18
C GLY A 96 4.73 9.05 8.24
N SER A 97 5.06 10.26 8.71
CA SER A 97 4.12 11.40 8.69
C SER A 97 3.71 11.80 7.27
N VAL A 98 4.65 11.82 6.33
CA VAL A 98 4.34 12.11 4.92
C VAL A 98 3.46 11.02 4.29
N VAL A 99 3.74 9.74 4.56
CA VAL A 99 2.90 8.63 4.10
C VAL A 99 1.47 8.73 4.66
N GLU A 100 1.32 9.01 5.96
CA GLU A 100 0.02 9.24 6.58
C GLU A 100 -0.74 10.40 5.93
N ALA A 101 -0.06 11.53 5.69
CA ALA A 101 -0.66 12.69 5.03
C ALA A 101 -1.13 12.38 3.61
N MET A 102 -0.36 11.63 2.82
CA MET A 102 -0.75 11.18 1.48
C MET A 102 -1.97 10.25 1.52
N ILE A 103 -2.00 9.29 2.45
CA ILE A 103 -3.13 8.38 2.62
C ILE A 103 -4.38 9.18 2.97
N ASN A 104 -4.30 10.10 3.94
CA ASN A 104 -5.43 10.94 4.34
C ASN A 104 -5.95 11.78 3.17
N ALA A 105 -5.05 12.38 2.37
CA ALA A 105 -5.44 13.12 1.18
C ALA A 105 -6.27 12.24 0.20
N LEU A 106 -5.93 10.97 0.03
CA LEU A 106 -6.68 10.07 -0.86
C LEU A 106 -7.97 9.56 -0.23
N VAL A 107 -7.99 9.28 1.07
CA VAL A 107 -9.16 8.69 1.74
C VAL A 107 -10.25 9.73 2.00
N THR A 108 -9.89 10.98 2.29
CA THR A 108 -10.85 12.04 2.64
C THR A 108 -10.88 13.21 1.67
N GLY A 109 -9.98 13.24 0.68
CA GLY A 109 -9.87 14.37 -0.24
C GLY A 109 -11.10 14.52 -1.15
N ASP A 110 -11.49 15.78 -1.35
CA ASP A 110 -12.41 16.18 -2.41
C ASP A 110 -11.59 16.69 -3.59
N PHE A 111 -11.66 15.94 -4.70
CA PHE A 111 -10.95 16.23 -5.94
C PHE A 111 -11.91 16.71 -7.03
N THR A 112 -13.03 17.31 -6.67
CA THR A 112 -14.02 17.84 -7.60
C THR A 112 -13.36 18.73 -8.66
N GLY A 113 -13.55 18.36 -9.93
CA GLY A 113 -12.97 19.07 -11.08
C GLY A 113 -11.63 18.53 -11.58
N ASP A 114 -10.98 17.60 -10.86
CA ASP A 114 -9.77 16.91 -11.31
C ASP A 114 -10.03 15.41 -11.53
N THR A 115 -10.33 15.07 -12.78
CA THR A 115 -10.58 13.69 -13.20
C THR A 115 -9.42 12.74 -12.90
N LEU A 116 -8.17 13.19 -13.03
CA LEU A 116 -7.01 12.33 -12.79
C LEU A 116 -6.80 12.07 -11.30
N ALA A 117 -7.03 13.07 -10.46
CA ALA A 117 -7.00 12.90 -9.00
C ALA A 117 -8.14 12.01 -8.51
N ILE A 118 -9.36 12.16 -9.05
CA ILE A 118 -10.49 11.26 -8.76
C ILE A 118 -10.15 9.81 -9.15
N GLN A 119 -9.55 9.59 -10.32
CA GLN A 119 -9.12 8.26 -10.73
C GLN A 119 -8.01 7.69 -9.83
N ALA A 120 -7.06 8.51 -9.38
CA ALA A 120 -6.02 8.09 -8.45
C ALA A 120 -6.61 7.70 -7.08
N GLN A 121 -7.52 8.50 -6.55
CA GLN A 121 -8.29 8.19 -5.33
C GLN A 121 -9.03 6.86 -5.48
N GLN A 122 -9.81 6.69 -6.54
CA GLN A 122 -10.59 5.46 -6.73
C GLN A 122 -9.69 4.23 -6.91
N ARG A 123 -8.55 4.37 -7.59
CA ARG A 123 -7.55 3.30 -7.71
C ARG A 123 -7.02 2.89 -6.34
N PHE A 124 -6.64 3.86 -5.49
CA PHE A 124 -6.17 3.58 -4.14
C PHE A 124 -7.25 2.89 -3.29
N LEU A 125 -8.49 3.37 -3.32
CA LEU A 125 -9.62 2.76 -2.61
C LEU A 125 -9.93 1.34 -3.10
N ASN A 126 -9.83 1.09 -4.41
CA ASN A 126 -10.00 -0.26 -4.96
C ASN A 126 -8.88 -1.21 -4.50
N ARG A 127 -7.63 -0.74 -4.51
CA ARG A 127 -6.47 -1.50 -4.02
C ARG A 127 -6.58 -1.80 -2.53
N LEU A 128 -7.07 -0.83 -1.74
CA LEU A 128 -7.35 -1.01 -0.32
C LEU A 128 -8.37 -2.12 -0.08
N ALA A 129 -9.48 -2.13 -0.82
CA ALA A 129 -10.48 -3.20 -0.73
C ALA A 129 -9.90 -4.59 -1.07
N VAL A 130 -9.01 -4.67 -2.07
CA VAL A 130 -8.32 -5.93 -2.41
C VAL A 130 -7.35 -6.35 -1.30
N SER A 131 -6.62 -5.40 -0.71
CA SER A 131 -5.73 -5.68 0.43
C SER A 131 -6.50 -6.18 1.65
N ASP A 132 -7.64 -5.57 1.96
CA ASP A 132 -8.51 -6.01 3.05
C ASP A 132 -9.06 -7.42 2.78
N ALA A 133 -9.56 -7.69 1.57
CA ALA A 133 -10.00 -9.03 1.19
C ALA A 133 -8.86 -10.06 1.29
N THR A 134 -7.63 -9.68 0.93
CA THR A 134 -6.45 -10.54 1.02
C THR A 134 -6.11 -10.87 2.48
N ALA A 135 -6.21 -9.89 3.38
CA ALA A 135 -5.95 -10.05 4.81
C ALA A 135 -6.96 -10.99 5.51
N GLU A 136 -8.12 -11.25 4.91
CA GLU A 136 -9.12 -12.18 5.42
C GLU A 136 -8.84 -13.64 5.01
N THR A 137 -7.99 -13.86 4.00
CA THR A 137 -7.63 -15.20 3.51
C THR A 137 -6.59 -15.91 4.38
N ASN A 138 -6.36 -17.20 4.09
CA ASN A 138 -5.26 -17.98 4.68
C ASN A 138 -3.95 -17.90 3.90
N LEU A 139 -3.83 -16.98 2.94
CA LEU A 139 -2.60 -16.79 2.18
C LEU A 139 -1.47 -16.31 3.11
N THR A 140 -0.34 -16.98 3.03
CA THR A 140 0.87 -16.63 3.77
C THR A 140 1.89 -15.97 2.85
N ALA A 141 2.68 -15.05 3.42
CA ALA A 141 3.79 -14.40 2.75
C ALA A 141 5.10 -14.74 3.46
N ASP A 142 6.18 -14.86 2.68
CA ASP A 142 7.55 -14.92 3.17
C ASP A 142 8.37 -13.83 2.45
N LEU A 143 9.56 -13.52 2.96
CA LEU A 143 10.43 -12.49 2.36
C LEU A 143 11.19 -13.02 1.14
N THR A 144 10.48 -13.67 0.21
CA THR A 144 11.00 -14.07 -1.10
C THR A 144 10.44 -13.17 -2.20
N ASP A 145 11.22 -12.99 -3.27
CA ASP A 145 10.77 -12.24 -4.45
C ASP A 145 9.43 -12.76 -4.99
N ALA A 146 9.29 -14.08 -5.09
CA ALA A 146 8.09 -14.72 -5.63
C ALA A 146 6.85 -14.42 -4.77
N SER A 147 6.98 -14.48 -3.45
CA SER A 147 5.88 -14.21 -2.54
C SER A 147 5.51 -12.74 -2.52
N MET A 148 6.49 -11.84 -2.37
CA MET A 148 6.26 -10.39 -2.43
C MET A 148 5.63 -9.97 -3.77
N GLN A 149 6.09 -10.55 -4.88
CA GLN A 149 5.53 -10.29 -6.20
C GLN A 149 4.09 -10.82 -6.34
N LYS A 150 3.75 -11.96 -5.74
CA LYS A 150 2.37 -12.47 -5.71
C LYS A 150 1.42 -11.46 -5.07
N PHE A 151 1.75 -10.95 -3.88
CA PHE A 151 0.92 -9.95 -3.20
C PHE A 151 0.92 -8.58 -3.90
N ALA A 152 2.01 -8.21 -4.57
CA ALA A 152 2.05 -7.02 -5.42
C ALA A 152 1.15 -7.17 -6.65
N ASN A 153 1.08 -8.36 -7.26
CA ASN A 153 0.26 -8.62 -8.45
C ASN A 153 -1.25 -8.51 -8.18
N PHE A 154 -1.71 -8.81 -6.97
CA PHE A 154 -3.09 -8.55 -6.57
C PHE A 154 -3.45 -7.05 -6.61
N ILE A 155 -2.47 -6.17 -6.42
CA ILE A 155 -2.67 -4.71 -6.36
C ILE A 155 -2.34 -4.03 -7.69
N ASN A 156 -1.29 -4.47 -8.38
CA ASN A 156 -0.79 -3.83 -9.59
C ASN A 156 -1.78 -3.87 -10.76
N SER A 157 -2.62 -4.91 -10.81
CA SER A 157 -3.68 -5.05 -11.82
C SER A 157 -4.91 -4.16 -11.57
N VAL A 158 -5.00 -3.56 -10.38
CA VAL A 158 -6.17 -2.79 -9.95
C VAL A 158 -6.06 -1.34 -10.43
N ASP A 159 -7.08 -0.91 -11.15
CA ASP A 159 -7.27 0.47 -11.61
C ASP A 159 -8.46 1.16 -10.94
N HIS A 160 -8.89 2.29 -11.48
CA HIS A 160 -10.01 3.08 -10.94
C HIS A 160 -11.39 2.45 -11.23
N THR A 161 -11.48 1.37 -11.99
CA THR A 161 -12.76 0.76 -12.38
C THR A 161 -13.23 -0.29 -11.36
N PRO A 162 -14.54 -0.46 -11.17
CA PRO A 162 -15.08 -1.56 -10.35
C PRO A 162 -14.72 -2.95 -10.87
N ALA A 163 -14.54 -3.09 -12.19
CA ALA A 163 -14.24 -4.36 -12.83
C ALA A 163 -12.85 -4.89 -12.47
N SER A 164 -11.83 -4.03 -12.45
CA SER A 164 -10.47 -4.45 -12.05
C SER A 164 -10.41 -4.86 -10.59
N LYS A 165 -11.13 -4.15 -9.70
CA LYS A 165 -11.30 -4.54 -8.30
C LYS A 165 -11.93 -5.93 -8.17
N ALA A 166 -13.05 -6.17 -8.85
CA ALA A 166 -13.75 -7.46 -8.78
C ALA A 166 -12.87 -8.61 -9.30
N ALA A 167 -12.16 -8.40 -10.41
CA ALA A 167 -11.24 -9.39 -10.95
C ALA A 167 -10.07 -9.71 -9.99
N ALA A 168 -9.52 -8.69 -9.32
CA ALA A 168 -8.46 -8.89 -8.34
C ALA A 168 -8.93 -9.64 -7.09
N ILE A 169 -10.12 -9.34 -6.57
CA ILE A 169 -10.72 -10.10 -5.45
C ILE A 169 -10.92 -11.56 -5.85
N ALA A 170 -11.46 -11.83 -7.04
CA ALA A 170 -11.61 -13.20 -7.53
C ALA A 170 -10.27 -13.94 -7.67
N ALA A 171 -9.19 -13.24 -8.05
CA ALA A 171 -7.86 -13.82 -8.11
C ALA A 171 -7.30 -14.15 -6.71
N VAL A 172 -7.57 -13.31 -5.71
CA VAL A 172 -7.22 -13.56 -4.31
C VAL A 172 -7.94 -14.80 -3.79
N GLU A 173 -9.26 -14.90 -4.01
CA GLU A 173 -10.08 -16.05 -3.62
C GLU A 173 -9.61 -17.34 -4.30
N ALA A 174 -9.34 -17.30 -5.60
CA ALA A 174 -8.83 -18.46 -6.33
C ALA A 174 -7.47 -18.92 -5.79
N ALA A 175 -6.58 -17.99 -5.46
CA ALA A 175 -5.29 -18.29 -4.87
C ALA A 175 -5.42 -18.87 -3.45
N ALA A 176 -6.37 -18.39 -2.65
CA ALA A 176 -6.65 -18.92 -1.32
C ALA A 176 -7.18 -20.36 -1.40
N ASN A 177 -8.15 -20.62 -2.28
CA ASN A 177 -8.71 -21.96 -2.47
C ASN A 177 -7.66 -22.97 -2.98
N ALA A 178 -6.76 -22.54 -3.86
CA ALA A 178 -5.67 -23.40 -4.35
C ALA A 178 -4.62 -23.74 -3.27
N SER A 179 -4.60 -23.00 -2.16
CA SER A 179 -3.70 -23.25 -1.03
C SER A 179 -4.29 -24.17 0.04
N GLU A 180 -5.57 -24.52 -0.05
CA GLU A 180 -6.20 -25.48 0.86
C GLU A 180 -5.73 -26.91 0.53
N PRO A 181 -5.42 -27.74 1.54
CA PRO A 181 -5.12 -29.15 1.30
C PRO A 181 -6.33 -29.85 0.68
N PRO A 182 -6.13 -30.82 -0.24
CA PRO A 182 -7.26 -31.56 -0.81
C PRO A 182 -8.07 -32.20 0.32
N VAL A 183 -9.38 -31.98 0.31
CA VAL A 183 -10.32 -32.61 1.25
C VAL A 183 -10.13 -34.12 1.10
N GLN A 184 -9.56 -34.76 2.13
CA GLN A 184 -9.53 -36.22 2.18
C GLN A 184 -10.96 -36.69 2.43
N ILE A 185 -11.58 -37.28 1.41
CA ILE A 185 -12.86 -37.97 1.48
C ILE A 185 -12.60 -39.44 1.79
#